data_AF-A0A951X057-F1
#
_entry.id   AF-A0A951X057-F1
#
_cell.length_a   1.000
_cell.length_b   1.000
_cell.length_c   1.000
_cell.angle_alpha   90.00
_cell.angle_beta   90.00
_cell.angle_gamma   90.00
#
_symmetry.space_group_name_H-M   'P 1'
#
loop_
_entity.id
_entity.type
_entity.pdbx_description
1 polymer ?
#
loop_
_entity_poly.entity_id
_entity_poly.type
_entity_poly.pdbx_seq_one_letter_code
_entity_poly.pdbx_strand_id
1 'polypeptide(L)'
;MDAVLGTAFDRESFEQHYAELNRARYHRLTEDNQDYLAYICMVLNTNLISIEEVVGEVQGSSLDNFEQFIRWVDSRMMLNPAAGESLREVHESVNASVRNGDPTPFKRFRRQEFICTMERMGNMPDATPADELLEEEITITEEVYELALWLNERNVLLLCLSDKPDEASCPHPRVSPELPPLHEAVTHRVGTSIEEQLARF
;
A
#
# COMPACT_ATOMS: atom_id res chain seq x y z
N MET A 1 -6.04 12.57 -8.84
CA MET A 1 -5.47 11.39 -9.53
C MET A 1 -5.88 11.50 -10.99
N ASP A 2 -5.31 12.47 -11.71
CA ASP A 2 -5.48 12.50 -13.17
C ASP A 2 -4.69 11.28 -13.68
N ALA A 3 -5.44 10.24 -14.02
CA ALA A 3 -4.96 8.87 -14.05
C ALA A 3 -3.89 8.68 -15.13
N VAL A 4 -2.83 7.95 -14.79
CA VAL A 4 -1.77 7.48 -15.72
C VAL A 4 -2.37 6.91 -17.01
N LEU A 5 -3.49 6.21 -16.87
CA LEU A 5 -4.22 5.58 -17.97
C LEU A 5 -5.46 6.39 -18.43
N GLY A 6 -5.75 7.52 -17.78
CA GLY A 6 -6.85 8.42 -18.11
C GLY A 6 -8.19 7.68 -18.24
N THR A 7 -8.91 7.96 -19.34
CA THR A 7 -10.17 7.30 -19.67
C THR A 7 -10.01 5.85 -20.13
N ALA A 8 -8.78 5.39 -20.36
CA ALA A 8 -8.49 4.00 -20.71
C ALA A 8 -8.31 3.10 -19.46
N PHE A 9 -8.42 3.67 -18.26
CA PHE A 9 -8.37 2.88 -17.03
C PHE A 9 -9.64 2.04 -16.86
N ASP A 10 -9.49 0.71 -16.95
CA ASP A 10 -10.52 -0.26 -16.61
C ASP A 10 -10.36 -0.70 -15.14
N ARG A 11 -11.18 -0.11 -14.27
CA ARG A 11 -11.15 -0.38 -12.83
C ARG A 11 -11.50 -1.83 -12.49
N GLU A 12 -12.51 -2.40 -13.17
CA GLU A 12 -12.98 -3.75 -12.87
C GLU A 12 -11.90 -4.78 -13.21
N SER A 13 -11.28 -4.64 -14.38
CA SER A 13 -10.16 -5.47 -14.79
C SER A 13 -8.97 -5.33 -13.83
N PHE A 14 -8.65 -4.10 -13.41
CA PHE A 14 -7.59 -3.86 -12.43
C PHE A 14 -7.84 -4.60 -11.11
N GLU A 15 -9.03 -4.45 -10.52
CA GLU A 15 -9.39 -5.07 -9.24
C GLU A 15 -9.38 -6.61 -9.33
N GLN A 16 -9.85 -7.17 -10.45
CA GLN A 16 -9.81 -8.61 -10.70
C GLN A 16 -8.37 -9.13 -10.79
N HIS A 17 -7.51 -8.47 -11.58
CA HIS A 17 -6.10 -8.83 -11.68
C HIS A 17 -5.37 -8.69 -10.35
N TYR A 18 -5.67 -7.63 -9.60
CA TYR A 18 -5.08 -7.39 -8.28
C TYR A 18 -5.45 -8.51 -7.31
N ALA A 19 -6.73 -8.87 -7.21
CA ALA A 19 -7.21 -9.94 -6.33
C ALA A 19 -6.63 -11.32 -6.70
N GLU A 20 -6.39 -11.57 -7.99
CA GLU A 20 -5.75 -12.79 -8.47
C GLU A 20 -4.26 -12.82 -8.12
N LEU A 21 -3.52 -11.76 -8.43
CA LEU A 21 -2.07 -11.68 -8.28
C LEU A 21 -1.60 -11.40 -6.84
N ASN A 22 -2.49 -10.96 -5.94
CA ASN A 22 -2.20 -10.80 -4.49
C ASN A 22 -2.15 -12.13 -3.70
N ARG A 23 -2.06 -13.27 -4.40
CA ARG A 23 -2.03 -14.60 -3.76
C ARG A 23 -0.59 -15.05 -3.58
N ALA A 24 -0.33 -15.77 -2.48
CA ALA A 24 0.98 -16.31 -2.10
C ALA A 24 1.79 -16.96 -3.25
N ARG A 25 1.11 -17.64 -4.18
CA ARG A 25 1.76 -18.27 -5.35
C ARG A 25 2.50 -17.30 -6.27
N TYR A 26 2.15 -16.02 -6.26
CA TYR A 26 2.76 -14.98 -7.08
C TYR A 26 3.77 -14.14 -6.31
N HIS A 27 4.02 -14.41 -5.01
CA HIS A 27 4.92 -13.59 -4.18
C HIS A 27 6.38 -13.60 -4.65
N ARG A 28 6.80 -14.57 -5.48
CA ARG A 28 8.11 -14.50 -6.14
C ARG A 28 8.18 -13.34 -7.14
N LEU A 29 7.11 -13.14 -7.91
CA LEU A 29 6.99 -12.06 -8.88
C LEU A 29 6.69 -10.71 -8.19
N THR A 30 5.71 -10.69 -7.28
CA THR A 30 5.28 -9.45 -6.63
C THR A 30 6.19 -9.02 -5.48
N GLU A 31 7.05 -9.93 -5.01
CA GLU A 31 7.92 -9.74 -3.83
C GLU A 31 7.15 -9.33 -2.56
N ASP A 32 5.86 -9.72 -2.50
CA ASP A 32 4.92 -9.27 -1.46
C ASP A 32 4.85 -7.73 -1.33
N ASN A 33 5.13 -7.03 -2.44
CA ASN A 33 5.18 -5.58 -2.52
C ASN A 33 3.96 -5.05 -3.29
N GLN A 34 3.11 -4.28 -2.60
CA GLN A 34 1.88 -3.73 -3.17
C GLN A 34 2.13 -2.74 -4.32
N ASP A 35 3.25 -2.01 -4.33
CA ASP A 35 3.60 -1.14 -5.45
C ASP A 35 3.94 -1.96 -6.69
N TYR A 36 4.65 -3.08 -6.53
CA TYR A 36 4.97 -3.96 -7.65
C TYR A 36 3.71 -4.60 -8.23
N LEU A 37 2.81 -5.08 -7.36
CA LEU A 37 1.52 -5.60 -7.77
C LEU A 37 0.67 -4.55 -8.50
N ALA A 38 0.55 -3.33 -7.94
CA ALA A 38 -0.20 -2.25 -8.58
C ALA A 38 0.39 -1.88 -9.96
N TYR A 39 1.72 -1.87 -10.08
CA TYR A 39 2.38 -1.64 -11.36
C TYR A 39 2.05 -2.74 -12.39
N ILE A 40 2.14 -4.01 -12.01
CA ILE A 40 1.78 -5.15 -12.87
C ILE A 40 0.34 -4.97 -13.36
N CYS A 41 -0.61 -4.69 -12.46
CA CYS A 41 -2.01 -4.49 -12.83
C CYS A 41 -2.20 -3.30 -13.79
N MET A 42 -1.44 -2.21 -13.65
CA MET A 42 -1.48 -1.10 -14.62
C MET A 42 -0.97 -1.51 -16.00
N VAL A 43 0.11 -2.31 -16.07
CA VAL A 43 0.61 -2.84 -17.35
C VAL A 43 -0.45 -3.71 -18.01
N LEU A 44 -1.10 -4.61 -17.25
CA LEU A 44 -2.16 -5.47 -17.77
C LEU A 44 -3.34 -4.66 -18.32
N ASN A 45 -3.67 -3.54 -17.67
CA ASN A 45 -4.74 -2.64 -18.08
C ASN A 45 -4.49 -1.98 -19.45
N THR A 46 -3.22 -1.84 -19.86
CA THR A 46 -2.86 -1.35 -21.20
C THR A 46 -3.00 -2.39 -22.31
N ASN A 47 -3.26 -3.66 -21.95
CA ASN A 47 -3.22 -4.82 -22.85
C ASN A 47 -1.86 -5.04 -23.55
N LEU A 48 -0.77 -4.44 -23.05
CA LEU A 48 0.58 -4.67 -23.55
C LEU A 48 1.06 -6.11 -23.25
N ILE A 49 0.64 -6.62 -22.11
CA ILE A 49 0.81 -7.98 -21.61
C ILE A 49 -0.54 -8.41 -21.04
N SER A 50 -0.96 -9.65 -21.28
CA SER A 50 -2.19 -10.21 -20.70
C SER A 50 -1.92 -10.97 -19.40
N ILE A 51 -2.96 -11.14 -18.57
CA ILE A 51 -2.85 -11.91 -17.32
C ILE A 51 -2.49 -13.37 -17.59
N GLU A 52 -3.02 -13.95 -18.67
CA GLU A 52 -2.72 -15.33 -19.08
C GLU A 52 -1.24 -15.49 -19.43
N GLU A 53 -0.64 -14.49 -20.08
CA GLU A 53 0.80 -14.49 -20.36
C GLU A 53 1.60 -14.46 -19.06
N VAL A 54 1.26 -13.57 -18.10
CA VAL A 54 1.95 -13.50 -16.80
C VAL A 54 1.84 -14.82 -16.03
N VAL A 55 0.63 -15.38 -15.94
CA VAL A 55 0.38 -16.64 -15.23
C VAL A 55 1.14 -17.79 -15.89
N GLY A 56 1.19 -17.83 -17.22
CA GLY A 56 1.95 -18.82 -17.98
C GLY A 56 3.44 -18.77 -17.69
N GLU A 57 4.04 -17.58 -17.68
CA GLU A 57 5.47 -17.40 -17.41
C GLU A 57 5.85 -17.73 -15.96
N VAL A 58 4.98 -17.38 -14.99
CA VAL A 58 5.19 -17.75 -13.58
C VAL A 58 5.10 -19.27 -13.39
N GLN A 59 4.11 -19.94 -14.01
CA GLN A 59 3.98 -21.39 -13.93
C GLN A 59 5.12 -22.12 -14.66
N GLY A 60 5.61 -21.53 -15.75
CA GLY A 60 6.77 -22.02 -16.51
C GLY A 60 8.12 -21.79 -15.81
N SER A 61 8.15 -21.05 -14.69
CA SER A 61 9.38 -20.61 -14.00
C SER A 61 10.33 -19.80 -14.91
N SER A 62 9.76 -19.09 -15.89
CA SER A 62 10.48 -18.15 -16.76
C SER A 62 10.37 -16.70 -16.30
N LEU A 63 9.42 -16.42 -15.39
CA LEU A 63 9.26 -15.15 -14.70
C LEU A 63 9.32 -15.34 -13.17
N ASP A 64 10.51 -15.12 -12.60
CA ASP A 64 10.85 -15.42 -11.21
C ASP A 64 10.87 -14.20 -10.28
N ASN A 65 10.95 -12.97 -10.81
CA ASN A 65 10.99 -11.75 -10.01
C ASN A 65 10.48 -10.51 -10.76
N PHE A 66 10.31 -9.41 -10.02
CA PHE A 66 9.79 -8.16 -10.56
C PHE A 66 10.72 -7.52 -11.60
N GLU A 67 12.03 -7.64 -11.43
CA GLU A 67 13.00 -7.07 -12.38
C GLU A 67 12.90 -7.73 -13.77
N GLN A 68 12.66 -9.04 -13.82
CA GLN A 68 12.39 -9.75 -15.07
C GLN A 68 11.09 -9.26 -15.73
N PHE A 69 10.06 -8.98 -14.95
CA PHE A 69 8.81 -8.40 -15.46
C PHE A 69 9.05 -7.02 -16.07
N ILE A 70 9.81 -6.15 -15.40
CA ILE A 70 10.17 -4.82 -15.92
C ILE A 70 10.89 -4.91 -17.27
N ARG A 71 11.89 -5.81 -17.39
CA ARG A 71 12.60 -6.03 -18.66
C ARG A 71 11.68 -6.54 -19.78
N TRP A 72 10.68 -7.34 -19.43
CA TRP A 72 9.70 -7.84 -20.38
C TRP A 72 8.78 -6.73 -20.88
N VAL A 73 8.34 -5.84 -19.99
CA VAL A 73 7.58 -4.64 -20.33
C VAL A 73 8.40 -3.72 -21.26
N ASP A 74 9.65 -3.42 -20.91
CA ASP A 74 10.60 -2.65 -21.74
C ASP A 74 10.62 -3.22 -23.18
N SER A 75 10.77 -4.54 -23.31
CA SER A 75 10.83 -5.23 -24.61
C SER A 75 9.52 -5.09 -25.40
N ARG A 76 8.36 -5.20 -24.74
CA ARG A 76 7.04 -5.05 -25.36
C ARG A 76 6.77 -3.62 -25.81
N MET A 77 7.17 -2.63 -25.01
CA MET A 77 7.06 -1.21 -25.37
C MET A 77 7.93 -0.86 -26.58
N MET A 78 9.12 -1.45 -26.72
CA MET A 78 9.96 -1.26 -27.91
C MET A 78 9.31 -1.82 -29.20
N LEU A 79 8.60 -2.95 -29.09
CA LEU A 79 7.89 -3.57 -30.22
C LEU A 79 6.60 -2.84 -30.59
N ASN A 80 5.91 -2.25 -29.61
CA ASN A 80 4.67 -1.50 -29.82
C ASN A 80 4.67 -0.16 -29.04
N PRO A 81 5.38 0.87 -29.55
CA PRO A 81 5.51 2.15 -28.85
C PRO A 81 4.18 2.85 -28.57
N ALA A 82 3.22 2.73 -29.49
CA ALA A 82 1.91 3.39 -29.38
C ALA A 82 1.08 2.84 -28.20
N ALA A 83 1.16 1.54 -27.93
CA ALA A 83 0.49 0.93 -26.77
C ALA A 83 1.16 1.29 -25.43
N GLY A 84 2.45 1.66 -25.47
CA GLY A 84 3.22 2.04 -24.28
C GLY A 84 3.21 3.52 -23.94
N GLU A 85 2.74 4.41 -24.82
CA GLU A 85 2.90 5.87 -24.66
C GLU A 85 2.32 6.39 -23.34
N SER A 86 1.11 5.94 -22.95
CA SER A 86 0.46 6.33 -21.70
C SER A 86 1.14 5.78 -20.44
N LEU A 87 1.84 4.65 -20.56
CA LEU A 87 2.54 4.00 -19.45
C LEU A 87 3.99 4.48 -19.33
N ARG A 88 4.56 5.10 -20.37
CA ARG A 88 6.00 5.30 -20.53
C ARG A 88 6.64 6.05 -19.37
N GLU A 89 6.08 7.20 -18.99
CA GLU A 89 6.63 7.99 -17.88
C GLU A 89 6.62 7.21 -16.55
N VAL A 90 5.55 6.45 -16.31
CA VAL A 90 5.43 5.63 -15.11
C VAL A 90 6.38 4.45 -15.14
N HIS A 91 6.50 3.78 -16.29
CA HIS A 91 7.45 2.69 -16.46
C HIS A 91 8.89 3.16 -16.24
N GLU A 92 9.28 4.31 -16.80
CA GLU A 92 10.60 4.90 -16.61
C GLU A 92 10.88 5.20 -15.12
N SER A 93 9.89 5.77 -14.42
CA SER A 93 9.99 6.05 -12.97
C SER A 93 10.13 4.77 -12.14
N VAL A 94 9.35 3.73 -12.46
CA VAL A 94 9.40 2.43 -11.77
C VAL A 94 10.75 1.75 -12.02
N ASN A 95 11.19 1.69 -13.28
CA ASN A 95 12.46 1.09 -13.68
C ASN A 95 13.64 1.80 -13.00
N ALA A 96 13.62 3.14 -12.93
CA ALA A 96 14.64 3.90 -12.21
C ALA A 96 14.64 3.60 -10.70
N SER A 97 13.48 3.47 -10.07
CA SER A 97 13.36 3.15 -8.63
C SER A 97 13.92 1.75 -8.34
N VAL A 98 13.50 0.75 -9.11
CA VAL A 98 13.97 -0.64 -8.99
C VAL A 98 15.49 -0.73 -9.18
N ARG A 99 16.06 -0.06 -10.19
CA ARG A 99 17.51 -0.03 -10.41
C ARG A 99 18.30 0.57 -9.26
N ASN A 100 17.69 1.51 -8.53
CA ASN A 100 18.29 2.13 -7.35
C ASN A 100 18.04 1.32 -6.06
N GLY A 101 17.35 0.18 -6.14
CA GLY A 101 16.97 -0.63 -4.98
C GLY A 101 15.88 0.02 -4.12
N ASP A 102 15.11 0.96 -4.66
CA ASP A 102 13.97 1.58 -3.99
C ASP A 102 12.70 0.77 -4.27
N PRO A 103 12.12 0.12 -3.23
CA PRO A 103 10.95 -0.73 -3.40
C PRO A 103 9.63 0.04 -3.57
N THR A 104 9.65 1.37 -3.50
CA THR A 104 8.42 2.21 -3.50
C THR A 104 8.34 3.13 -4.72
N PRO A 105 8.15 2.58 -5.94
CA PRO A 105 8.16 3.37 -7.17
C PRO A 105 7.03 4.40 -7.26
N PHE A 106 5.95 4.26 -6.48
CA PHE A 106 4.83 5.20 -6.50
C PHE A 106 4.86 6.20 -5.35
N LYS A 107 5.97 6.93 -5.21
CA LYS A 107 6.19 7.93 -4.15
C LYS A 107 5.00 8.89 -3.98
N ARG A 108 4.48 9.47 -5.07
CA ARG A 108 3.35 10.41 -5.00
C ARG A 108 2.08 9.76 -4.47
N PHE A 109 1.82 8.50 -4.85
CA PHE A 109 0.69 7.74 -4.33
C PHE A 109 0.85 7.48 -2.83
N ARG A 110 2.02 7.01 -2.38
CA ARG A 110 2.31 6.78 -0.96
C ARG A 110 2.19 8.04 -0.12
N ARG A 111 2.62 9.19 -0.66
CA ARG A 111 2.42 10.49 0.01
C ARG A 111 0.93 10.89 0.09
N GLN A 112 0.14 10.53 -0.90
CA GLN A 112 -1.32 10.74 -0.85
C GLN A 112 -1.98 9.77 0.14
N GLU A 113 -1.53 8.51 0.18
CA GLU A 113 -1.96 7.50 1.17
C GLU A 113 -1.75 8.03 2.59
N PHE A 114 -0.58 8.61 2.88
CA PHE A 114 -0.29 9.27 4.17
C PHE A 114 -1.34 10.35 4.51
N ILE A 115 -1.59 11.28 3.58
CA ILE A 115 -2.54 12.39 3.80
C ILE A 115 -3.95 11.83 4.03
N CYS A 116 -4.41 10.90 3.19
CA CYS A 116 -5.74 10.30 3.33
C CYS A 116 -5.88 9.48 4.62
N THR A 117 -4.80 8.85 5.08
CA THR A 117 -4.77 8.17 6.39
C THR A 117 -4.94 9.18 7.52
N MET A 118 -4.19 10.28 7.49
CA MET A 118 -4.30 11.37 8.46
C MET A 118 -5.70 12.00 8.49
N GLU A 119 -6.34 12.18 7.33
CA GLU A 119 -7.72 12.68 7.22
C GLU A 119 -8.77 11.73 7.82
N ARG A 120 -8.41 10.46 8.05
CA ARG A 120 -9.25 9.41 8.62
C ARG A 120 -8.86 9.07 10.07
N MET A 121 -7.95 9.81 10.70
CA MET A 121 -7.58 9.61 12.11
C MET A 121 -8.07 10.79 12.95
N GLY A 122 -8.87 10.53 13.98
CA GLY A 122 -9.42 11.57 14.86
C GLY A 122 -10.29 12.59 14.13
N ASN A 123 -10.98 12.19 13.07
CA ASN A 123 -11.75 13.10 12.22
C ASN A 123 -13.21 13.23 12.66
N MET A 124 -13.72 12.31 13.47
CA MET A 124 -15.07 12.34 14.02
C MET A 124 -15.13 13.06 15.39
N PRO A 125 -16.29 13.55 15.84
CA PRO A 125 -16.44 14.08 17.21
C PRO A 125 -16.31 12.99 18.30
N ASP A 126 -15.77 13.33 19.47
CA ASP A 126 -15.64 12.42 20.62
C ASP A 126 -16.93 11.74 21.09
N ALA A 127 -18.09 12.34 20.79
CA ALA A 127 -19.41 11.83 21.15
C ALA A 127 -20.01 10.87 20.10
N THR A 128 -19.28 10.56 19.03
CA THR A 128 -19.71 9.68 17.95
C THR A 128 -19.88 8.25 18.46
N PRO A 129 -20.99 7.56 18.12
CA PRO A 129 -21.18 6.15 18.46
C PRO A 129 -20.07 5.25 17.90
N ALA A 130 -19.76 4.17 18.62
CA ALA A 130 -18.65 3.27 18.29
C ALA A 130 -18.79 2.57 16.92
N ASP A 131 -20.02 2.23 16.52
CA ASP A 131 -20.31 1.61 15.22
C ASP A 131 -20.02 2.58 14.06
N GLU A 132 -20.39 3.85 14.22
CA GLU A 132 -20.09 4.90 13.24
C GLU A 132 -18.58 5.23 13.19
N LEU A 133 -17.91 5.27 14.35
CA LEU A 133 -16.44 5.43 14.40
C LEU A 133 -15.72 4.30 13.65
N LEU A 134 -16.16 3.05 13.81
CA LEU A 134 -15.54 1.89 13.13
C LEU A 134 -15.77 1.88 11.62
N GLU A 135 -16.83 2.53 11.13
CA GLU A 135 -17.13 2.63 9.70
C GLU A 135 -16.34 3.78 9.04
N GLU A 136 -16.18 4.90 9.72
CA GLU A 136 -15.70 6.15 9.10
C GLU A 136 -14.30 6.61 9.55
N GLU A 137 -13.74 6.06 10.63
CA GLU A 137 -12.44 6.44 11.20
C GLU A 137 -11.49 5.23 11.34
N ILE A 138 -10.20 5.46 11.16
CA ILE A 138 -9.14 4.51 11.53
C ILE A 138 -8.91 4.63 13.02
N THR A 139 -9.44 3.70 13.81
CA THR A 139 -9.38 3.71 15.28
C THR A 139 -8.31 2.78 15.84
N ILE A 140 -7.96 2.97 17.13
CA ILE A 140 -7.13 2.03 17.90
C ILE A 140 -8.05 1.07 18.68
N THR A 141 -7.71 -0.21 18.70
CA THR A 141 -8.39 -1.20 19.55
C THR A 141 -8.13 -0.93 21.03
N GLU A 142 -9.18 -0.68 21.83
CA GLU A 142 -9.07 -0.33 23.26
C GLU A 142 -8.28 -1.38 24.05
N GLU A 143 -8.52 -2.66 23.80
CA GLU A 143 -7.87 -3.79 24.46
C GLU A 143 -6.34 -3.76 24.26
N VAL A 144 -5.89 -3.44 23.04
CA VAL A 144 -4.46 -3.37 22.71
C VAL A 144 -3.81 -2.17 23.39
N TYR A 145 -4.53 -1.05 23.43
CA TYR A 145 -4.08 0.17 24.11
C TYR A 145 -3.92 -0.07 25.62
N GLU A 146 -4.94 -0.63 26.29
CA GLU A 146 -4.89 -0.91 27.72
C GLU A 146 -3.81 -1.94 28.07
N LEU A 147 -3.64 -2.99 27.26
CA LEU A 147 -2.55 -3.96 27.45
C LEU A 147 -1.18 -3.28 27.34
N ALA A 148 -1.01 -2.40 26.35
CA ALA A 148 0.24 -1.65 26.18
C ALA A 148 0.50 -0.75 27.39
N LEU A 149 -0.49 -0.03 27.90
CA LEU A 149 -0.34 0.76 29.12
C LEU A 149 0.04 -0.10 30.34
N TRP A 150 -0.66 -1.21 30.56
CA TRP A 150 -0.42 -2.11 31.68
C TRP A 150 0.99 -2.72 31.66
N LEU A 151 1.50 -3.06 30.48
CA LEU A 151 2.88 -3.54 30.28
C LEU A 151 3.90 -2.41 30.52
N ASN A 152 3.62 -1.21 30.03
CA ASN A 152 4.48 -0.04 30.19
C ASN A 152 4.65 0.34 31.67
N GLU A 153 3.56 0.32 32.45
CA GLU A 153 3.59 0.56 33.91
C GLU A 153 4.48 -0.43 34.67
N ARG A 154 4.68 -1.63 34.09
CA ARG A 154 5.54 -2.69 34.64
C ARG A 154 6.97 -2.65 34.10
N ASN A 155 7.35 -1.57 33.40
CA ASN A 155 8.66 -1.40 32.77
C ASN A 155 8.99 -2.50 31.74
N VAL A 156 7.98 -3.07 31.10
CA VAL A 156 8.19 -3.97 29.96
C VAL A 156 8.58 -3.14 28.75
N LEU A 157 9.62 -3.57 28.02
CA LEU A 157 9.99 -2.97 26.76
C LEU A 157 8.91 -3.25 25.70
N LEU A 158 8.29 -2.20 25.19
CA LEU A 158 7.31 -2.27 24.11
C LEU A 158 7.94 -1.85 22.80
N LEU A 159 7.77 -2.67 21.77
CA LEU A 159 8.21 -2.38 20.41
C LEU A 159 7.02 -2.46 19.46
N CYS A 160 6.70 -1.33 18.84
CA CYS A 160 5.70 -1.26 17.78
C CYS A 160 6.41 -1.14 16.43
N LEU A 161 6.04 -1.99 15.48
CA LEU A 161 6.63 -2.02 14.14
C LEU A 161 5.50 -1.89 13.11
N SER A 162 5.80 -1.19 12.03
CA SER A 162 4.94 -1.06 10.86
C SER A 162 5.76 -1.42 9.63
N ASP A 163 5.15 -2.12 8.69
CA ASP A 163 5.70 -2.39 7.36
C ASP A 163 5.43 -1.24 6.38
N LYS A 164 4.65 -0.23 6.77
CA LYS A 164 4.42 0.95 5.94
C LYS A 164 5.73 1.70 5.67
N PRO A 165 5.99 2.09 4.42
CA PRO A 165 7.17 2.88 4.09
C PRO A 165 7.09 4.29 4.71
N ASP A 166 8.25 4.96 4.80
CA ASP A 166 8.34 6.34 5.28
C ASP A 166 7.48 7.31 4.46
N GLU A 167 7.33 7.05 3.15
CA GLU A 167 6.47 7.84 2.29
C GLU A 167 5.00 7.82 2.70
N ALA A 168 4.54 6.71 3.27
CA ALA A 168 3.16 6.54 3.72
C ALA A 168 2.98 6.80 5.22
N SER A 169 4.06 7.10 5.95
CA SER A 169 4.03 7.20 7.42
C SER A 169 4.55 8.53 7.97
N CYS A 170 5.36 9.26 7.20
CA CYS A 170 5.99 10.50 7.62
C CYS A 170 5.56 11.67 6.73
N PRO A 171 5.45 12.89 7.28
CA PRO A 171 5.12 14.08 6.51
C PRO A 171 6.20 14.38 5.48
N HIS A 172 5.79 14.91 4.33
CA HIS A 172 6.74 15.39 3.34
C HIS A 172 7.00 16.89 3.55
N PRO A 173 8.28 17.33 3.69
CA PRO A 173 8.62 18.69 4.11
C PRO A 173 8.06 19.84 3.25
N ARG A 174 7.62 19.54 2.01
CA ARG A 174 7.04 20.52 1.08
C ARG A 174 5.54 20.37 0.82
N VAL A 175 4.97 19.22 1.15
CA VAL A 175 3.58 18.87 0.75
C VAL A 175 2.66 18.85 1.95
N SER A 176 3.13 18.32 3.08
CA SER A 176 2.37 18.21 4.33
C SER A 176 3.23 18.56 5.56
N PRO A 177 3.98 19.70 5.54
CA PRO A 177 4.90 20.04 6.63
C PRO A 177 4.21 20.27 7.99
N GLU A 178 2.92 20.54 7.99
CA GLU A 178 2.09 20.78 9.18
C GLU A 178 1.56 19.51 9.85
N LEU A 179 1.58 18.37 9.15
CA LEU A 179 1.06 17.10 9.69
C LEU A 179 2.14 16.37 10.51
N PRO A 180 1.77 15.74 11.64
CA PRO A 180 2.68 14.87 12.37
C PRO A 180 2.89 13.53 11.63
N PRO A 181 3.95 12.77 11.92
CA PRO A 181 4.06 11.38 11.47
C PRO A 181 2.92 10.53 12.06
N LEU A 182 2.53 9.44 11.37
CA LEU A 182 1.34 8.64 11.73
C LEU A 182 1.36 8.12 13.17
N HIS A 183 2.53 7.76 13.70
CA HIS A 183 2.66 7.24 15.06
C HIS A 183 2.43 8.29 16.15
N GLU A 184 2.36 9.57 15.79
CA GLU A 184 2.00 10.69 16.67
C GLU A 184 0.58 11.21 16.40
N ALA A 185 -0.13 10.65 15.41
CA ALA A 185 -1.50 11.04 15.11
C ALA A 185 -2.46 10.61 16.23
N VAL A 186 -3.41 11.48 16.55
CA VAL A 186 -4.46 11.21 17.54
C VAL A 186 -5.67 10.60 16.85
N THR A 187 -6.26 9.57 17.46
CA THR A 187 -7.50 8.95 16.99
C THR A 187 -8.29 8.37 18.17
N HIS A 188 -9.55 8.05 17.93
CA HIS A 188 -10.41 7.37 18.88
C HIS A 188 -9.93 5.96 19.16
N ARG A 189 -10.22 5.52 20.39
CA ARG A 189 -10.08 4.14 20.80
C ARG A 189 -11.46 3.51 20.86
N VAL A 190 -11.62 2.33 20.28
CA VAL A 190 -12.88 1.60 20.24
C VAL A 190 -12.64 0.15 20.63
N GLY A 191 -13.50 -0.39 21.48
CA GLY A 191 -13.39 -1.75 22.00
C GLY A 191 -14.05 -1.88 23.36
N THR A 192 -13.72 -2.95 24.07
CA THR A 192 -14.16 -3.18 25.45
C THR A 192 -12.97 -3.07 26.39
N SER A 193 -13.17 -2.48 27.57
CA SER A 193 -12.12 -2.46 28.59
C SER A 193 -11.79 -3.86 29.09
N ILE A 194 -10.50 -4.12 29.27
CA ILE A 194 -9.88 -5.32 29.84
C ILE A 194 -9.13 -5.05 31.16
N GLU A 195 -9.22 -3.84 31.72
CA GLU A 195 -8.53 -3.46 32.96
C GLU A 195 -8.82 -4.42 34.12
N GLU A 196 -10.08 -4.87 34.30
CA GLU A 196 -10.45 -5.82 35.36
C GLU A 196 -9.77 -7.18 35.23
N GLN A 197 -9.52 -7.62 33.99
CA GLN A 197 -8.82 -8.86 33.68
C GLN A 197 -7.33 -8.68 33.95
N LEU A 198 -6.77 -7.55 33.55
CA LEU A 198 -5.36 -7.19 33.75
C LEU A 198 -5.01 -6.98 35.23
N ALA A 199 -5.94 -6.49 36.05
CA ALA A 199 -5.76 -6.31 37.50
C ALA A 199 -5.60 -7.64 38.27
N ARG A 200 -5.87 -8.79 37.64
CA ARG A 200 -5.72 -10.12 38.22
C ARG A 200 -4.28 -10.67 38.09
N PHE A 201 -3.39 -9.96 37.39
CA PHE A 201 -2.00 -10.32 37.12
C PHE A 201 -1.02 -9.34 37.79
#